data_AF-A0A1U6HA30-F1
#
_entry.id   AF-A0A1U6HA30-F1
#
_cell.length_a   1.000
_cell.length_b   1.000
_cell.length_c   1.000
_cell.angle_alpha   90.00
_cell.angle_beta   90.00
_cell.angle_gamma   90.00
#
_symmetry.space_group_name_H-M   'P 1'
#
loop_
_entity.id
_entity.type
_entity.pdbx_description
1 polymer ?
#
loop_
_entity_poly.entity_id
_entity_poly.type
_entity_poly.pdbx_seq_one_letter_code
_entity_poly.pdbx_strand_id
1 'polypeptide(L)'
;MTDGKYDIDGRLAQLLAATVRLDPDATIELTVVVDGTIISGSVASGQAWERRQNDQIRVGSPAIADAFASVASPADEQKLNDDLYVHFLGPVLVTGGRQVRLQATRVDLRKVAAWSIGRVPADQEWHRPAND
;
A
#
# COMPACT_ATOMS: atom_id res chain seq x y z
N MET A 1 15.49 19.79 -19.20
CA MET A 1 14.23 19.89 -18.43
C MET A 1 13.46 18.61 -18.76
N THR A 2 13.73 17.53 -18.03
CA THR A 2 13.06 16.25 -18.26
C THR A 2 11.71 16.30 -17.56
N ASP A 3 10.64 16.38 -18.34
CA ASP A 3 9.26 16.19 -17.89
C ASP A 3 9.12 14.75 -17.40
N GLY A 4 9.49 14.52 -16.15
CA GLY A 4 9.48 13.22 -15.49
C GLY A 4 8.06 12.80 -15.14
N LYS A 5 7.27 12.47 -16.16
CA LYS A 5 6.04 11.70 -15.97
C LYS A 5 6.47 10.31 -15.52
N TYR A 6 6.46 10.07 -14.21
CA TYR A 6 6.57 8.74 -13.66
C TYR A 6 5.42 7.90 -14.22
N ASP A 7 5.74 7.01 -15.16
CA ASP A 7 4.78 6.07 -15.75
C ASP A 7 4.51 4.95 -14.73
N ILE A 8 3.24 4.62 -14.54
CA ILE A 8 2.85 3.52 -13.65
C ILE A 8 3.20 2.21 -14.37
N ASP A 9 3.85 1.27 -13.68
CA ASP A 9 4.10 -0.06 -14.24
C ASP A 9 2.75 -0.71 -14.62
N GLY A 10 2.53 -0.87 -15.92
CA GLY A 10 1.26 -1.39 -16.45
C GLY A 10 0.96 -2.83 -16.01
N ARG A 11 1.98 -3.66 -15.74
CA ARG A 11 1.77 -5.03 -15.24
C ARG A 11 1.33 -5.01 -13.78
N LEU A 12 1.92 -4.14 -12.97
CA LEU A 12 1.48 -3.96 -11.59
C LEU A 12 0.04 -3.43 -11.54
N ALA A 13 -0.27 -2.40 -12.32
CA ALA A 13 -1.62 -1.86 -12.41
C ALA A 13 -2.65 -2.94 -12.84
N GLN A 14 -2.30 -3.76 -13.83
CA GLN A 14 -3.17 -4.82 -14.32
C GLN A 14 -3.35 -5.95 -13.30
N LEU A 15 -2.30 -6.32 -12.56
CA LEU A 15 -2.38 -7.27 -11.45
C LEU A 15 -3.35 -6.78 -10.37
N LEU A 16 -3.17 -5.54 -9.90
CA LEU A 16 -4.06 -4.94 -8.90
C LEU A 16 -5.50 -4.88 -9.41
N ALA A 17 -5.69 -4.48 -10.67
CA ALA A 17 -7.00 -4.46 -11.29
C ALA A 17 -7.67 -5.84 -11.34
N ALA A 18 -6.91 -6.90 -11.62
CA ALA A 18 -7.43 -8.26 -11.69
C ALA A 18 -7.73 -8.85 -10.31
N THR A 19 -7.01 -8.46 -9.26
CA THR A 19 -7.18 -9.06 -7.93
C THR A 19 -8.13 -8.26 -7.05
N VAL A 20 -7.84 -6.99 -6.78
CA VAL A 20 -8.54 -6.23 -5.73
C VAL A 20 -9.76 -5.47 -6.24
N ARG A 21 -9.98 -5.39 -7.57
CA ARG A 21 -11.19 -4.75 -8.12
C ARG A 21 -12.35 -5.72 -8.35
N LEU A 22 -12.08 -7.02 -8.48
CA LEU A 22 -13.13 -8.02 -8.70
C LEU A 22 -13.85 -8.41 -7.41
N ASP A 23 -13.14 -8.37 -6.29
CA ASP A 23 -13.66 -8.68 -4.96
C ASP A 23 -13.11 -7.63 -3.99
N PRO A 24 -13.97 -6.81 -3.35
CA PRO A 24 -13.54 -5.75 -2.44
C PRO A 24 -12.83 -6.29 -1.19
N ASP A 25 -12.99 -7.56 -0.84
CA ASP A 25 -12.34 -8.21 0.29
C ASP A 25 -11.14 -9.08 -0.12
N ALA A 26 -10.87 -9.22 -1.43
CA ALA A 26 -9.69 -9.91 -1.91
C ALA A 26 -8.41 -9.16 -1.52
N THR A 27 -7.38 -9.95 -1.20
CA THR A 27 -6.05 -9.43 -0.90
C THR A 27 -4.99 -10.16 -1.72
N ILE A 28 -3.90 -9.45 -1.99
CA ILE A 28 -2.69 -10.03 -2.58
C ILE A 28 -1.49 -9.66 -1.73
N GLU A 29 -0.58 -10.62 -1.56
CA GLU A 29 0.71 -10.35 -0.95
C GLU A 29 1.63 -9.67 -1.96
N LEU A 30 2.08 -8.48 -1.60
CA LEU A 30 2.91 -7.67 -2.47
C LEU A 30 4.08 -7.11 -1.67
N THR A 31 5.22 -7.07 -2.34
CA THR A 31 6.39 -6.31 -1.93
C THR A 31 6.67 -5.25 -2.98
N VAL A 32 6.83 -4.00 -2.56
CA VAL A 32 7.19 -2.87 -3.43
C VAL A 32 8.43 -2.16 -2.88
N VAL A 33 9.20 -1.57 -3.78
CA VAL A 33 10.35 -0.72 -3.45
C VAL A 33 10.02 0.71 -3.81
N VAL A 34 10.07 1.61 -2.84
CA VAL A 34 9.81 3.05 -2.99
C VAL A 34 10.95 3.83 -2.37
N ASP A 35 11.63 4.65 -3.17
CA ASP A 35 12.74 5.49 -2.71
C ASP A 35 13.79 4.71 -1.86
N GLY A 36 14.13 3.49 -2.29
CA GLY A 36 15.08 2.61 -1.58
C GLY A 36 14.52 1.92 -0.32
N THR A 37 13.24 2.11 -0.01
CA THR A 37 12.53 1.47 1.09
C THR A 37 11.68 0.32 0.58
N ILE A 38 11.78 -0.86 1.22
CA ILE A 38 10.94 -2.00 0.89
C ILE A 38 9.67 -1.94 1.75
N ILE A 39 8.51 -2.07 1.13
CA ILE A 39 7.21 -2.14 1.78
C ILE A 39 6.56 -3.46 1.39
N SER A 40 6.28 -4.31 2.37
CA SER A 40 5.79 -5.68 2.14
C SER A 40 4.56 -5.98 2.99
N GLY A 41 3.51 -6.52 2.38
CA GLY A 41 2.33 -6.98 3.10
C GLY A 41 1.11 -7.23 2.21
N SER A 42 -0.04 -7.40 2.86
CA SER A 42 -1.32 -7.61 2.17
C SER A 42 -1.83 -6.30 1.60
N VAL A 43 -2.00 -6.28 0.29
CA VAL A 43 -2.67 -5.23 -0.47
C VAL A 43 -4.13 -5.59 -0.64
N ALA A 44 -5.01 -4.61 -0.50
CA ALA A 44 -6.46 -4.76 -0.62
C ALA A 44 -7.06 -3.69 -1.54
N SER A 45 -8.38 -3.73 -1.71
CA SER A 45 -9.13 -2.64 -2.34
C SER A 45 -9.03 -1.34 -1.52
N GLY A 46 -9.22 -0.18 -2.17
CA GLY A 46 -9.32 1.11 -1.47
C GLY A 46 -10.41 1.09 -0.40
N GLN A 47 -11.55 0.48 -0.71
CA GLN A 47 -12.67 0.34 0.23
C GLN A 47 -12.32 -0.49 1.48
N ALA A 48 -11.64 -1.63 1.32
CA ALA A 48 -11.20 -2.44 2.47
C ALA A 48 -10.14 -1.72 3.31
N TRP A 49 -9.27 -0.96 2.66
CA TRP A 49 -8.28 -0.12 3.33
C TRP A 49 -8.92 1.03 4.12
N GLU A 50 -9.91 1.73 3.55
CA GLU A 50 -10.67 2.78 4.23
C GLU A 50 -11.41 2.23 5.46
N ARG A 51 -12.06 1.06 5.33
CA ARG A 51 -12.66 0.36 6.48
C ARG A 51 -11.63 0.13 7.58
N ARG A 52 -10.45 -0.39 7.22
CA ARG A 52 -9.37 -0.67 8.16
C ARG A 52 -8.82 0.59 8.82
N GLN A 53 -8.65 1.67 8.05
CA GLN A 53 -8.21 2.97 8.56
C GLN A 53 -9.23 3.54 9.55
N ASN A 54 -10.52 3.45 9.22
CA ASN A 54 -11.58 3.94 10.07
C ASN A 54 -11.65 3.18 11.41
N ASP A 55 -11.48 1.85 11.38
CA ASP A 55 -11.40 1.04 12.60
C ASP A 55 -10.24 1.44 13.51
N GLN A 56 -9.09 1.79 12.93
CA GLN A 56 -7.93 2.30 13.69
C GLN A 56 -8.23 3.65 14.36
N ILE A 57 -8.90 4.56 13.65
CA ILE A 57 -9.31 5.85 14.19
C ILE A 57 -10.33 5.65 15.32
N ARG A 58 -11.30 4.75 15.14
CA ARG A 58 -12.38 4.50 16.09
C ARG A 58 -11.87 4.07 17.47
N VAL A 59 -10.74 3.36 17.54
CA VAL A 59 -10.07 3.00 18.81
C VAL A 59 -9.64 4.25 19.60
N GLY A 60 -9.18 5.30 18.92
CA GLY A 60 -8.75 6.55 19.56
C GLY A 60 -9.87 7.58 19.70
N SER A 61 -10.82 7.62 18.76
CA SER A 61 -11.95 8.55 18.76
C SER A 61 -13.09 8.09 17.84
N PRO A 62 -14.20 7.60 18.39
CA PRO A 62 -15.39 7.24 17.61
C PRO A 62 -15.98 8.42 16.83
N ALA A 63 -16.01 9.63 17.41
CA ALA A 63 -16.58 10.82 16.77
C ALA A 63 -15.81 11.23 15.50
N ILE A 64 -14.49 11.08 15.49
CA ILE A 64 -13.68 11.35 14.29
C ILE A 64 -13.91 10.25 13.25
N ALA A 65 -13.99 8.98 13.67
CA ALA A 65 -14.28 7.88 12.76
C ALA A 65 -15.62 8.07 12.01
N ASP A 66 -16.66 8.53 12.71
CA ASP A 66 -17.96 8.78 12.11
C ASP A 66 -17.94 10.00 11.16
N ALA A 67 -17.21 11.06 11.52
CA ALA A 67 -16.99 12.20 10.63
C ALA A 67 -16.29 11.78 9.34
N PHE A 68 -15.21 10.98 9.42
CA PHE A 68 -14.49 10.47 8.25
C PHE A 68 -15.35 9.58 7.37
N ALA A 69 -16.18 8.71 7.97
CA ALA A 69 -17.12 7.87 7.22
C ALA A 69 -18.18 8.70 6.45
N SER A 70 -18.53 9.88 6.95
CA SER A 70 -19.51 10.76 6.30
C SER A 70 -18.95 11.59 5.14
N VAL A 71 -17.62 11.74 5.05
CA VAL A 71 -16.93 12.43 3.95
C VAL A 71 -16.72 11.44 2.80
N ALA A 72 -17.81 10.91 2.26
CA ALA A 72 -17.76 10.14 1.02
C ALA A 72 -17.42 11.12 -0.12
N SER A 73 -16.27 10.93 -0.76
CA SER A 73 -15.94 11.64 -1.98
C SER A 73 -16.87 11.19 -3.11
N PRO A 74 -17.18 12.04 -4.10
CA PRO A 74 -17.94 11.60 -5.25
C PRO A 74 -17.22 10.41 -5.92
N ALA A 75 -17.99 9.41 -6.34
CA ALA A 75 -17.46 8.11 -6.78
C ALA A 75 -16.40 8.21 -7.89
N ASP A 76 -16.50 9.22 -8.76
CA ASP A 76 -15.55 9.43 -9.85
C ASP A 76 -14.19 9.98 -9.38
N GLU A 77 -14.16 10.86 -8.38
CA GLU A 77 -12.93 11.39 -7.80
C GLU A 77 -12.23 10.35 -6.92
N GLN A 78 -13.01 9.50 -6.24
CA GLN A 78 -12.49 8.39 -5.44
C GLN A 78 -11.83 7.34 -6.35
N LYS A 79 -12.47 6.99 -7.46
CA LYS A 79 -11.95 6.03 -8.45
C LYS A 79 -10.66 6.49 -9.11
N LEU A 80 -10.55 7.78 -9.46
CA LEU A 80 -9.33 8.35 -10.05
C LEU A 80 -8.17 8.39 -9.06
N ASN A 81 -8.44 8.64 -7.78
CA ASN A 81 -7.41 8.61 -6.75
C ASN A 81 -6.96 7.19 -6.42
N ASP A 82 -7.88 6.23 -6.32
CA ASP A 82 -7.56 4.83 -6.00
C ASP A 82 -6.64 4.19 -7.03
N ASP A 83 -6.77 4.55 -8.31
CA ASP A 83 -5.95 4.04 -9.40
C ASP A 83 -4.49 4.50 -9.35
N LEU A 84 -4.17 5.48 -8.49
CA LEU A 84 -2.80 5.98 -8.27
C LEU A 84 -2.14 5.37 -7.04
N TYR A 85 -2.84 4.59 -6.21
CA TYR A 85 -2.32 4.09 -4.95
C TYR A 85 -2.42 2.57 -4.79
N VAL A 86 -1.42 2.00 -4.15
CA VAL A 86 -1.47 0.66 -3.56
C VAL A 86 -1.88 0.78 -2.10
N HIS A 87 -2.88 0.00 -1.68
CA HIS A 87 -3.45 0.07 -0.33
C HIS A 87 -3.04 -1.12 0.52
N PHE A 88 -2.10 -0.93 1.43
CA PHE A 88 -1.65 -1.97 2.36
C PHE A 88 -2.42 -1.93 3.68
N LEU A 89 -2.88 -3.10 4.17
CA LEU A 89 -3.67 -3.19 5.41
C LEU A 89 -2.83 -3.14 6.71
N GLY A 90 -1.55 -3.44 6.61
CA GLY A 90 -0.62 -3.46 7.74
C GLY A 90 0.77 -3.91 7.30
N PRO A 91 1.46 -3.13 6.45
CA PRO A 91 2.70 -3.55 5.86
C PRO A 91 3.86 -3.50 6.86
N VAL A 92 4.92 -4.24 6.53
CA VAL A 92 6.23 -4.08 7.13
C VAL A 92 7.07 -3.20 6.20
N LEU A 93 7.66 -2.17 6.77
CA LEU A 93 8.64 -1.31 6.12
C LEU A 93 10.04 -1.78 6.50
N VAL A 94 10.87 -2.06 5.49
CA VAL A 94 12.27 -2.44 5.67
C VAL A 94 13.15 -1.35 5.10
N THR A 95 13.96 -0.74 5.96
CA THR A 95 14.93 0.29 5.57
C THR A 95 16.20 0.16 6.40
N GLY A 96 17.36 0.21 5.76
CA GLY A 96 18.66 0.09 6.43
C GLY A 96 18.80 -1.16 7.32
N GLY A 97 18.15 -2.28 6.95
CA GLY A 97 18.14 -3.53 7.74
C GLY A 97 17.20 -3.54 8.95
N ARG A 98 16.45 -2.46 9.20
CA ARG A 98 15.44 -2.39 10.26
C ARG A 98 14.06 -2.66 9.70
N GLN A 99 13.25 -3.38 10.47
CA GLN A 99 11.84 -3.63 10.14
C GLN A 99 10.92 -2.82 11.05
N VAL A 100 9.93 -2.15 10.47
CA VAL A 100 8.90 -1.39 11.19
C VAL A 100 7.52 -1.83 10.70
N ARG A 101 6.67 -2.28 11.63
CA ARG A 101 5.26 -2.57 11.31
C ARG A 101 4.48 -1.28 11.24
N LEU A 102 3.75 -1.08 10.16
CA LEU A 102 2.88 0.07 9.97
C LEU A 102 1.41 -0.35 10.08
N GLN A 103 0.56 0.64 10.36
CA GLN A 103 -0.88 0.53 10.25
C GLN A 103 -1.29 0.61 8.76
N ALA A 104 -2.60 0.74 8.48
CA ALA A 104 -3.09 0.79 7.11
C ALA A 104 -2.42 1.96 6.38
N THR A 105 -1.71 1.67 5.29
CA THR A 105 -0.82 2.62 4.62
C THR A 105 -1.05 2.58 3.11
N ARG A 106 -1.11 3.75 2.47
CA ARG A 106 -1.18 3.87 1.02
C ARG A 106 0.18 4.24 0.42
N VAL A 107 0.46 3.73 -0.78
CA VAL A 107 1.73 3.95 -1.49
C VAL A 107 1.41 4.45 -2.90
N ASP A 108 2.03 5.56 -3.31
CA ASP A 108 1.86 6.11 -4.67
C ASP A 108 2.53 5.19 -5.70
N LEU A 109 1.73 4.66 -6.63
CA LEU A 109 2.18 3.75 -7.69
C LEU A 109 3.28 4.36 -8.57
N ARG A 110 3.27 5.68 -8.74
CA ARG A 110 4.27 6.41 -9.54
C ARG A 110 5.65 6.41 -8.90
N LYS A 111 5.74 6.08 -7.61
CA LYS A 111 7.01 6.02 -6.87
C LYS A 111 7.54 4.59 -6.72
N VAL A 112 6.81 3.61 -7.24
CA VAL A 112 7.24 2.20 -7.17
C VAL A 112 8.34 1.96 -8.18
N ALA A 113 9.55 1.74 -7.69
CA ALA A 113 10.73 1.46 -8.51
C ALA A 113 10.85 -0.03 -8.89
N ALA A 114 10.34 -0.93 -8.04
CA ALA A 114 10.30 -2.37 -8.26
C ALA A 114 9.18 -3.01 -7.45
N TRP A 115 8.72 -4.19 -7.88
CA TRP A 115 7.69 -4.95 -7.17
C TRP A 115 7.85 -6.46 -7.38
N SER A 116 7.31 -7.24 -6.44
CA SER A 116 7.20 -8.69 -6.53
C SER A 116 5.97 -9.19 -5.77
N ILE A 117 5.42 -10.32 -6.21
CA ILE A 117 4.36 -11.02 -5.47
C ILE A 117 4.98 -11.78 -4.29
N GLY A 118 4.30 -11.74 -3.14
CA GLY A 118 4.75 -12.36 -1.89
C GLY A 118 5.17 -11.35 -0.83
N ARG A 119 5.48 -11.86 0.37
CA ARG A 119 5.98 -11.07 1.49
C ARG A 119 7.46 -11.32 1.73
N VAL A 120 8.16 -10.28 2.16
CA VAL A 120 9.39 -10.43 2.95
C VAL A 120 9.04 -11.11 4.28
N PRO A 121 9.72 -12.21 4.67
CA PRO A 121 9.52 -12.83 5.98
C PRO A 121 9.84 -11.83 7.09
N ALA A 122 8.94 -11.72 8.06
CA ALA A 122 9.06 -10.75 9.16
C ALA A 122 10.24 -11.05 10.12
N ASP A 123 10.85 -12.21 9.98
CA ASP A 123 11.93 -12.78 10.78
C ASP A 123 13.24 -12.95 9.99
N GLN A 124 13.28 -12.55 8.72
CA GLN A 124 14.51 -12.64 7.95
C GLN A 124 15.52 -11.58 8.42
N GLU A 125 16.60 -12.03 9.07
CA GLU A 125 17.77 -11.21 9.34
C GLU A 125 18.44 -10.82 8.03
N TRP A 126 18.44 -9.52 7.74
CA TRP A 126 19.13 -8.98 6.58
C TRP A 126 20.61 -8.82 6.91
N HIS A 127 21.39 -9.88 6.70
CA HIS A 127 22.84 -9.78 6.77
C HIS A 127 23.32 -8.84 5.65
N ARG A 128 23.99 -7.75 6.03
CA ARG A 128 24.87 -7.05 5.08
C ARG A 128 25.94 -8.06 4.67
N PRO A 129 26.26 -8.21 3.36
CA PRO A 129 27.50 -8.87 3.01
C PRO A 129 28.63 -8.11 3.70
N ALA A 130 29.44 -8.84 4.48
CA ALA A 130 30.71 -8.31 4.92
C ALA A 130 31.52 -8.06 3.63
N ASN A 131 31.79 -6.80 3.33
CA ASN A 131 32.81 -6.48 2.35
C ASN A 131 34.15 -6.87 2.97
N ASP A 132 34.63 -8.07 2.65
CA ASP A 132 36.07 -8.37 2.66
C ASP A 132 36.76 -7.66 1.47
#